data_AF-A0A936GH70-F1
#
_entry.id   AF-A0A936GH70-F1
#
_cell.length_a   1.000
_cell.length_b   1.000
_cell.length_c   1.000
_cell.angle_alpha   90.00
_cell.angle_beta   90.00
_cell.angle_gamma   90.00
#
_symmetry.space_group_name_H-M   'P 1'
#
loop_
_entity.id
_entity.type
_entity.pdbx_description
1 polymer ?
#
loop_
_entity_poly.entity_id
_entity_poly.type
_entity_poly.pdbx_seq_one_letter_code
_entity_poly.pdbx_strand_id
1 'polypeptide(L)'
;MKKIIISLSMLIATASLSNAQKCSLYEKGQIINSSMKTWFCMKTIMPEWAKMKPADKVKYADEFNENSESGTEKPSYEGKFVTNVKDIISGQGEIIVFSSTINGVEYTSNYICTNDTMFIYRGPSLSFAVVNGDTTGFSTIGVQIIPNNLKVGDILPMYEDYGTTYPKGHNWTQQVMQITGYEKKTKTEYTWATDSRTGESGYGNWEITRNEFVWNLVTVNMKMESQMVMQTKNYVNANVIREEELDIDGNKYKAFVIESQKWVKTGTQSVITSDNAAFQKTFDKVRGKIAQKSNKEIVKMGLQNEQGYAVTYLTEWFVPRIGVVKSQGYDLNGILTQRTSWDNVK
;
A
#
# COMPACT_ATOMS: atom_id res chain seq x y z
N MET A 1 -41.40 51.99 15.52
CA MET A 1 -40.16 51.22 15.77
C MET A 1 -40.31 49.70 15.63
N LYS A 2 -41.47 49.07 15.93
CA LYS A 2 -41.64 47.60 15.77
C LYS A 2 -41.75 47.07 14.33
N LYS A 3 -42.02 47.93 13.33
CA LYS A 3 -42.14 47.51 11.90
C LYS A 3 -40.81 47.50 11.12
N ILE A 4 -39.75 48.10 11.65
CA ILE A 4 -38.43 48.17 10.97
C ILE A 4 -37.54 46.96 11.34
N ILE A 5 -37.75 46.36 12.53
CA ILE A 5 -36.96 45.22 13.00
C ILE A 5 -37.31 43.93 12.24
N ILE A 6 -38.56 43.76 11.81
CA ILE A 6 -39.02 42.57 11.08
C ILE A 6 -38.48 42.54 9.63
N SER A 7 -38.36 43.70 8.98
CA SER A 7 -37.80 43.77 7.62
C SER A 7 -36.28 43.56 7.60
N LEU A 8 -35.55 43.98 8.64
CA LEU A 8 -34.10 43.76 8.72
C LEU A 8 -33.74 42.31 9.08
N SER A 9 -34.57 41.62 9.87
CA SER A 9 -34.38 40.20 10.19
C SER A 9 -34.77 39.27 9.03
N MET A 10 -35.67 39.69 8.13
CA MET A 10 -35.97 38.96 6.89
C MET A 10 -34.90 39.15 5.80
N LEU A 11 -34.20 40.29 5.77
CA LEU A 11 -33.07 40.55 4.86
C LEU A 11 -31.78 39.83 5.28
N ILE A 12 -31.60 39.57 6.57
CA ILE A 12 -30.46 38.77 7.07
C ILE A 12 -30.71 37.26 6.84
N ALA A 13 -31.97 36.81 6.82
CA ALA A 13 -32.33 35.42 6.52
C ALA A 13 -32.29 35.06 5.02
N THR A 14 -32.44 36.04 4.12
CA THR A 14 -32.32 35.82 2.67
C THR A 14 -30.90 36.03 2.13
N ALA A 15 -30.01 36.68 2.89
CA ALA A 15 -28.59 36.81 2.56
C ALA A 15 -27.73 35.60 3.00
N SER A 16 -28.31 34.66 3.74
CA SER A 16 -27.69 33.37 4.09
C SER A 16 -28.23 32.20 3.27
N LEU A 17 -28.80 32.46 2.08
CA LEU A 17 -28.65 31.49 1.00
C LEU A 17 -27.15 31.36 0.81
N SER A 18 -26.58 30.33 1.44
CA SER A 18 -25.23 29.85 1.25
C SER A 18 -24.88 30.09 -0.21
N ASN A 19 -24.03 31.08 -0.46
CA ASN A 19 -23.27 31.16 -1.70
C ASN A 19 -22.35 29.94 -1.70
N ALA A 20 -22.92 28.75 -1.81
CA ALA A 20 -22.26 27.59 -2.32
C ALA A 20 -21.97 27.98 -3.76
N GLN A 21 -20.82 28.63 -3.97
CA GLN A 21 -20.27 28.74 -5.31
C GLN A 21 -20.31 27.32 -5.87
N LYS A 22 -21.00 27.14 -7.00
CA LYS A 22 -21.03 25.86 -7.72
C LYS A 22 -19.58 25.51 -8.03
N CYS A 23 -18.99 24.71 -7.16
CA CYS A 23 -17.56 24.46 -7.07
C CYS A 23 -17.20 23.30 -8.00
N SER A 24 -18.14 22.41 -8.25
CA SER A 24 -18.04 21.33 -9.22
C SER A 24 -18.77 21.65 -10.54
N LEU A 25 -18.47 20.86 -11.57
CA LEU A 25 -19.21 20.85 -12.84
C LEU A 25 -20.20 19.68 -12.94
N TYR A 26 -20.39 18.94 -11.85
CA TYR A 26 -21.28 17.77 -11.85
C TYR A 26 -22.75 18.16 -11.84
N GLU A 27 -23.57 17.26 -12.38
CA GLU A 27 -25.03 17.32 -12.32
C GLU A 27 -25.59 16.00 -11.78
N LYS A 28 -26.68 16.09 -11.01
CA LYS A 28 -27.33 14.90 -10.47
C LYS A 28 -27.87 14.04 -11.62
N GLY A 29 -27.58 12.74 -11.57
CA GLY A 29 -27.96 11.78 -12.61
C GLY A 29 -26.94 11.62 -13.73
N GLN A 30 -25.87 12.43 -13.75
CA GLN A 30 -24.78 12.32 -14.71
C GLN A 30 -24.08 10.97 -14.59
N ILE A 31 -23.69 10.40 -15.74
CA ILE A 31 -23.07 9.09 -15.86
C ILE A 31 -21.66 9.27 -16.42
N ILE A 32 -20.68 8.81 -15.65
CA ILE A 32 -19.27 8.81 -16.03
C ILE A 32 -18.89 7.38 -16.40
N ASN A 33 -18.53 7.17 -17.66
CA ASN A 33 -17.96 5.91 -18.10
C ASN A 33 -16.44 6.02 -18.05
N SER A 34 -15.80 5.02 -17.46
CA SER A 34 -14.35 4.98 -17.34
C SER A 34 -13.81 3.60 -17.69
N SER A 35 -12.57 3.57 -18.14
CA SER A 35 -11.85 2.33 -18.42
C SER A 35 -10.59 2.24 -17.59
N MET A 36 -10.18 1.00 -17.30
CA MET A 36 -8.90 0.68 -16.69
C MET A 36 -8.23 -0.44 -17.45
N LYS A 37 -6.93 -0.29 -17.66
CA LYS A 37 -6.04 -1.37 -18.10
C LYS A 37 -4.91 -1.50 -17.10
N THR A 38 -4.55 -2.73 -16.77
CA THR A 38 -3.39 -3.01 -15.92
C THR A 38 -2.49 -4.03 -16.59
N TRP A 39 -1.20 -3.90 -16.36
CA TRP A 39 -0.17 -4.79 -16.87
C TRP A 39 0.69 -5.26 -15.71
N PHE A 40 1.10 -6.53 -15.77
CA PHE A 40 2.02 -7.11 -14.82
C PHE A 40 3.24 -7.68 -15.55
N CYS A 41 4.34 -6.96 -15.52
CA CYS A 41 5.57 -7.40 -16.15
C CYS A 41 6.32 -8.38 -15.24
N MET A 42 6.23 -9.67 -15.55
CA MET A 42 6.97 -10.71 -14.81
C MET A 42 8.49 -10.54 -14.90
N LYS A 43 9.00 -9.93 -15.98
CA LYS A 43 10.45 -9.82 -16.24
C LYS A 43 11.18 -9.16 -15.07
N THR A 44 10.63 -8.09 -14.50
CA THR A 44 11.29 -7.26 -13.48
C THR A 44 11.53 -7.98 -12.15
N ILE A 45 10.79 -9.06 -11.89
CA ILE A 45 10.92 -9.88 -10.68
C ILE A 45 11.74 -11.17 -10.91
N MET A 46 12.19 -11.43 -12.14
CA MET A 46 13.00 -12.61 -12.43
C MET A 46 14.49 -12.38 -12.11
N PRO A 47 15.25 -13.41 -11.70
CA PRO A 47 16.67 -13.28 -11.35
C PRO A 47 17.54 -12.71 -12.47
N GLU A 48 17.19 -12.92 -13.74
CA GLU A 48 17.89 -12.35 -14.88
C GLU A 48 17.79 -10.83 -14.95
N TRP A 49 16.70 -10.22 -14.49
CA TRP A 49 16.56 -8.76 -14.45
C TRP A 49 17.64 -8.14 -13.59
N ALA A 50 17.94 -8.74 -12.43
CA ALA A 50 19.00 -8.27 -11.55
C ALA A 50 20.39 -8.30 -12.23
N LYS A 51 20.58 -9.16 -13.24
CA LYS A 51 21.84 -9.32 -13.98
C LYS A 51 21.91 -8.50 -15.28
N MET A 52 20.79 -7.91 -15.72
CA MET A 52 20.75 -7.06 -16.92
C MET A 52 21.51 -5.74 -16.70
N LYS A 53 22.19 -5.24 -17.74
CA LYS A 53 22.82 -3.93 -17.70
C LYS A 53 21.75 -2.83 -17.64
N PRO A 54 22.02 -1.68 -17.00
CA PRO A 54 21.06 -0.58 -16.91
C PRO A 54 20.47 -0.14 -18.26
N ALA A 55 21.29 -0.03 -19.31
CA ALA A 55 20.83 0.35 -20.65
C ALA A 55 19.83 -0.66 -21.25
N ASP A 56 20.05 -1.95 -21.03
CA ASP A 56 19.15 -3.01 -21.52
C ASP A 56 17.81 -3.00 -20.77
N LYS A 57 17.81 -2.62 -19.49
CA LYS A 57 16.58 -2.44 -18.70
C LYS A 57 15.74 -1.29 -19.23
N VAL A 58 16.37 -0.15 -19.51
CA VAL A 58 15.69 1.03 -20.10
C VAL A 58 15.09 0.66 -21.44
N LYS A 59 15.89 0.06 -22.33
CA LYS A 59 15.39 -0.38 -23.65
C LYS A 59 14.19 -1.33 -23.53
N TYR A 60 14.26 -2.30 -22.61
CA TYR A 60 13.15 -3.22 -22.38
C TYR A 60 11.90 -2.49 -21.87
N ALA A 61 12.07 -1.51 -20.98
CA ALA A 61 10.95 -0.74 -20.46
C ALA A 61 10.29 0.11 -21.54
N ASP A 62 11.08 0.77 -22.38
CA ASP A 62 10.58 1.55 -23.52
C ASP A 62 9.79 0.65 -24.49
N GLU A 63 10.35 -0.51 -24.87
CA GLU A 63 9.69 -1.48 -25.75
C GLU A 63 8.40 -2.03 -25.14
N PHE A 64 8.41 -2.39 -23.86
CA PHE A 64 7.21 -2.87 -23.16
C PHE A 64 6.11 -1.79 -23.13
N ASN A 65 6.48 -0.55 -22.85
CA ASN A 65 5.56 0.57 -22.79
C ASN A 65 4.96 0.85 -24.18
N GLU A 66 5.79 0.93 -25.23
CA GLU A 66 5.33 1.10 -26.61
C GLU A 66 4.40 -0.03 -27.05
N ASN A 67 4.74 -1.28 -26.71
CA ASN A 67 3.90 -2.44 -26.99
C ASN A 67 2.57 -2.39 -26.22
N SER A 68 2.58 -1.89 -24.98
CA SER A 68 1.35 -1.70 -24.18
C SER A 68 0.46 -0.61 -24.75
N GLU A 69 1.05 0.47 -25.26
CA GLU A 69 0.33 1.58 -25.87
C GLU A 69 -0.26 1.24 -27.24
N SER A 70 0.49 0.49 -28.06
CA SER A 70 0.03 -0.01 -29.35
C SER A 70 -0.99 -1.15 -29.22
N GLY A 71 -1.14 -1.73 -28.02
CA GLY A 71 -2.02 -2.87 -27.75
C GLY A 71 -1.44 -4.23 -28.12
N THR A 72 -0.17 -4.29 -28.51
CA THR A 72 0.58 -5.53 -28.76
C THR A 72 0.79 -6.31 -27.46
N GLU A 73 1.12 -5.61 -26.37
CA GLU A 73 1.20 -6.18 -25.03
C GLU A 73 -0.19 -6.18 -24.38
N LYS A 74 -0.74 -7.38 -24.18
CA LYS A 74 -2.10 -7.53 -23.65
C LYS A 74 -2.17 -7.15 -22.17
N PRO A 75 -3.18 -6.36 -21.75
CA PRO A 75 -3.38 -6.06 -20.35
C PRO A 75 -3.70 -7.34 -19.57
N SER A 76 -3.16 -7.46 -18.36
CA SER A 76 -3.50 -8.52 -17.41
C SER A 76 -4.93 -8.40 -16.91
N TYR A 77 -5.46 -7.17 -16.89
CA TYR A 77 -6.87 -6.90 -16.64
C TYR A 77 -7.30 -5.67 -17.44
N GLU A 78 -8.48 -5.77 -18.05
CA GLU A 78 -9.18 -4.67 -18.70
C GLU A 78 -10.61 -4.59 -18.14
N GLY A 79 -10.99 -3.41 -17.67
CA GLY A 79 -12.27 -3.18 -17.02
C GLY A 79 -12.92 -1.90 -17.53
N LYS A 80 -14.26 -1.92 -17.57
CA LYS A 80 -15.10 -0.74 -17.78
C LYS A 80 -15.95 -0.53 -16.55
N PHE A 81 -16.05 0.72 -16.12
CA PHE A 81 -16.76 1.10 -14.91
C PHE A 81 -17.74 2.21 -15.23
N VAL A 82 -18.95 2.07 -14.71
CA VAL A 82 -20.00 3.08 -14.76
C VAL A 82 -20.12 3.69 -13.38
N THR A 83 -19.94 4.99 -13.30
CA THR A 83 -20.07 5.76 -12.07
C THR A 83 -21.18 6.77 -12.25
N ASN A 84 -22.17 6.75 -11.36
CA ASN A 84 -23.30 7.66 -11.38
C ASN A 84 -23.12 8.76 -10.35
N VAL A 85 -23.41 10.01 -10.72
CA VAL A 85 -23.58 11.10 -9.76
C VAL A 85 -24.95 10.95 -9.13
N LYS A 86 -25.00 10.23 -8.00
CA LYS A 86 -26.24 9.87 -7.30
C LYS A 86 -26.93 11.09 -6.68
N ASP A 87 -26.13 11.98 -6.08
CA ASP A 87 -26.64 13.20 -5.46
C ASP A 87 -25.60 14.31 -5.39
N ILE A 88 -26.07 15.55 -5.27
CA ILE A 88 -25.25 16.73 -5.00
C ILE A 88 -25.91 17.47 -3.84
N ILE A 89 -25.25 17.46 -2.68
CA ILE A 89 -25.75 18.09 -1.46
C ILE A 89 -25.04 19.44 -1.31
N SER A 90 -25.82 20.53 -1.40
CA SER A 90 -25.31 21.89 -1.28
C SER A 90 -25.40 22.42 0.16
N GLY A 91 -24.33 23.07 0.64
CA GLY A 91 -24.22 23.66 1.97
C GLY A 91 -23.08 24.69 2.04
N GLN A 92 -22.13 24.54 2.98
CA GLN A 92 -20.88 25.33 3.01
C GLN A 92 -19.88 24.93 1.88
N GLY A 93 -20.31 24.04 0.99
CA GLY A 93 -19.64 23.51 -0.18
C GLY A 93 -20.58 22.57 -0.91
N GLU A 94 -20.09 21.89 -1.94
CA GLU A 94 -20.83 20.83 -2.63
C GLU A 94 -20.28 19.47 -2.23
N ILE A 95 -21.15 18.58 -1.73
CA ILE A 95 -20.83 17.16 -1.54
C ILE A 95 -21.42 16.41 -2.72
N ILE A 96 -20.56 15.88 -3.59
CA ILE A 96 -20.93 15.05 -4.73
C ILE A 96 -20.85 13.59 -4.32
N VAL A 97 -21.98 12.88 -4.39
CA VAL A 97 -22.07 11.46 -4.04
C VAL A 97 -22.03 10.65 -5.32
N PHE A 98 -20.95 9.89 -5.51
CA PHE A 98 -20.81 8.95 -6.61
C PHE A 98 -21.27 7.57 -6.17
N SER A 99 -21.84 6.80 -7.11
CA SER A 99 -22.05 5.37 -6.91
C SER A 99 -21.63 4.53 -8.11
N SER A 100 -21.08 3.37 -7.84
CA SER A 100 -20.67 2.38 -8.85
C SER A 100 -21.12 1.00 -8.40
N THR A 101 -21.68 0.20 -9.31
CA THR A 101 -22.09 -1.17 -9.01
C THR A 101 -21.05 -2.14 -9.54
N ILE A 102 -20.45 -2.92 -8.66
CA ILE A 102 -19.47 -3.96 -9.01
C ILE A 102 -19.98 -5.29 -8.48
N ASN A 103 -20.16 -6.28 -9.35
CA ASN A 103 -20.69 -7.60 -9.01
C ASN A 103 -22.01 -7.57 -8.19
N GLY A 104 -22.90 -6.64 -8.54
CA GLY A 104 -24.21 -6.49 -7.88
C GLY A 104 -24.18 -5.75 -6.54
N VAL A 105 -23.00 -5.30 -6.07
CA VAL A 105 -22.85 -4.50 -4.86
C VAL A 105 -22.65 -3.03 -5.25
N GLU A 106 -23.48 -2.13 -4.71
CA GLU A 106 -23.32 -0.68 -4.88
C GLU A 106 -22.26 -0.16 -3.90
N TYR A 107 -21.27 0.54 -4.43
CA TYR A 107 -20.24 1.24 -3.68
C TYR A 107 -20.45 2.74 -3.85
N THR A 108 -20.32 3.50 -2.77
CA THR A 108 -20.43 4.97 -2.80
C THR A 108 -19.11 5.64 -2.41
N SER A 109 -18.84 6.78 -3.03
CA SER A 109 -17.72 7.66 -2.66
C SER A 109 -18.16 9.11 -2.72
N ASN A 110 -17.47 10.00 -1.99
CA ASN A 110 -17.88 11.39 -1.85
C ASN A 110 -16.75 12.32 -2.26
N TYR A 111 -17.03 13.30 -3.12
CA TYR A 111 -16.13 14.44 -3.30
C TYR A 111 -16.75 15.63 -2.58
N ILE A 112 -15.93 16.40 -1.88
CA ILE A 112 -16.35 17.65 -1.25
C ILE A 112 -15.61 18.78 -1.95
N CYS A 113 -16.35 19.74 -2.48
CA CYS A 113 -15.78 20.92 -3.11
C CYS A 113 -16.16 22.15 -2.28
N THR A 114 -15.19 22.78 -1.64
CA THR A 114 -15.38 23.98 -0.82
C THR A 114 -14.18 24.89 -0.98
N ASN A 115 -14.40 26.21 -0.98
CA ASN A 115 -13.33 27.23 -1.05
C ASN A 115 -12.28 26.93 -2.15
N ASP A 116 -12.74 26.69 -3.38
CA ASP A 116 -11.90 26.35 -4.54
C ASP A 116 -11.00 25.11 -4.37
N THR A 117 -11.31 24.22 -3.44
CA THR A 117 -10.53 23.00 -3.20
C THR A 117 -11.41 21.78 -3.29
N MET A 118 -10.91 20.76 -4.00
CA MET A 118 -11.55 19.46 -4.09
C MET A 118 -10.91 18.50 -3.09
N PHE A 119 -11.75 17.90 -2.26
CA PHE A 119 -11.42 16.88 -1.29
C PHE A 119 -12.06 15.57 -1.75
N ILE A 120 -11.24 14.59 -2.08
CA ILE A 120 -11.69 13.30 -2.61
C ILE A 120 -11.70 12.30 -1.45
N TYR A 121 -12.90 11.89 -1.02
CA TYR A 121 -13.12 10.88 0.02
C TYR A 121 -13.53 9.55 -0.63
N ARG A 122 -12.66 8.55 -0.52
CA ARG A 122 -12.93 7.21 -1.06
C ARG A 122 -13.71 6.31 -0.10
N GLY A 123 -14.15 6.85 1.04
CA GLY A 123 -15.01 6.18 2.01
C GLY A 123 -15.24 7.04 3.26
N PRO A 124 -16.24 6.72 4.10
CA PRO A 124 -16.31 7.25 5.45
C PRO A 124 -15.05 6.80 6.19
N SER A 125 -14.49 7.67 7.03
CA SER A 125 -13.19 7.53 7.72
C SER A 125 -12.69 6.10 7.97
N LEU A 126 -13.56 5.19 8.45
CA LEU A 126 -13.30 3.78 8.67
C LEU A 126 -14.18 2.90 7.76
N SER A 127 -13.55 2.05 6.95
CA SER A 127 -14.21 1.03 6.11
C SER A 127 -13.91 -0.36 6.67
N PHE A 128 -14.95 -1.14 6.97
CA PHE A 128 -14.79 -2.49 7.49
C PHE A 128 -14.69 -3.51 6.36
N ALA A 129 -13.70 -4.40 6.42
CA ALA A 129 -13.55 -5.51 5.49
C ALA A 129 -14.43 -6.69 5.94
N VAL A 130 -15.43 -7.07 5.14
CA VAL A 130 -16.35 -8.17 5.46
C VAL A 130 -16.14 -9.32 4.49
N VAL A 131 -15.92 -10.53 5.00
CA VAL A 131 -15.79 -11.77 4.21
C VAL A 131 -16.76 -12.79 4.78
N ASN A 132 -17.64 -13.34 3.94
CA ASN A 132 -18.67 -14.31 4.34
C ASN A 132 -19.56 -13.83 5.51
N GLY A 133 -19.82 -12.53 5.61
CA GLY A 133 -20.62 -11.93 6.69
C GLY A 133 -19.84 -11.56 7.95
N ASP A 134 -18.59 -12.01 8.08
CA ASP A 134 -17.74 -11.69 9.23
C ASP A 134 -16.85 -10.47 8.96
N THR A 135 -16.77 -9.56 9.93
CA THR A 135 -15.81 -8.46 9.87
C THR A 135 -14.40 -8.99 10.13
N THR A 136 -13.55 -8.89 9.12
CA THR A 136 -12.19 -9.45 9.11
C THR A 136 -11.09 -8.40 9.25
N GLY A 137 -11.45 -7.11 9.27
CA GLY A 137 -10.49 -6.02 9.36
C GLY A 137 -11.14 -4.65 9.13
N PHE A 138 -10.28 -3.63 9.04
CA PHE A 138 -10.69 -2.28 8.69
C PHE A 138 -9.61 -1.58 7.86
N SER A 139 -10.02 -0.55 7.13
CA SER A 139 -9.14 0.43 6.51
C SER A 139 -9.57 1.84 6.87
N THR A 140 -8.59 2.73 6.99
CA THR A 140 -8.78 4.18 7.05
C THR A 140 -8.19 4.78 5.80
N ILE A 141 -9.00 5.54 5.06
CA ILE A 141 -8.61 6.10 3.77
C ILE A 141 -8.28 7.58 3.97
N GLY A 142 -7.10 7.99 3.51
CA GLY A 142 -6.68 9.39 3.54
C GLY A 142 -7.51 10.24 2.58
N VAL A 143 -7.51 11.54 2.83
CA VAL A 143 -8.20 12.52 1.98
C VAL A 143 -7.21 13.08 0.99
N GLN A 144 -7.51 12.95 -0.30
CA GLN A 144 -6.76 13.62 -1.36
C GLN A 144 -7.27 15.05 -1.51
N ILE A 145 -6.36 16.03 -1.46
CA ILE A 145 -6.67 17.46 -1.48
C ILE A 145 -6.04 18.08 -2.71
N ILE A 146 -6.85 18.62 -3.62
CA ILE A 146 -6.38 19.27 -4.84
C ILE A 146 -7.10 20.61 -5.02
N PRO A 147 -6.37 21.74 -4.96
CA PRO A 147 -6.92 23.04 -5.31
C PRO A 147 -7.40 23.09 -6.77
N ASN A 148 -8.46 23.85 -7.06
CA ASN A 148 -8.95 24.07 -8.43
C ASN A 148 -8.12 25.11 -9.20
N ASN A 149 -7.38 25.96 -8.49
CA ASN A 149 -6.57 27.05 -9.02
C ASN A 149 -5.07 26.71 -9.07
N LEU A 150 -4.73 25.50 -9.53
CA LEU A 150 -3.36 25.06 -9.67
C LEU A 150 -2.57 25.92 -10.67
N LYS A 151 -1.25 25.91 -10.49
CA LYS A 151 -0.27 26.37 -11.47
C LYS A 151 0.89 25.38 -11.54
N VAL A 152 1.63 25.45 -12.65
CA VAL A 152 2.88 24.69 -12.81
C VAL A 152 3.86 25.06 -11.68
N GLY A 153 4.44 24.03 -11.07
CA GLY A 153 5.34 24.13 -9.93
C GLY A 153 4.66 24.03 -8.56
N ASP A 154 3.32 23.96 -8.49
CA ASP A 154 2.64 23.71 -7.22
C ASP A 154 2.95 22.31 -6.68
N ILE A 155 3.12 22.23 -5.36
CA ILE A 155 3.36 20.99 -4.61
C ILE A 155 2.09 20.63 -3.87
N LEU A 156 1.64 19.39 -4.01
CA LEU A 156 0.41 18.89 -3.38
C LEU A 156 0.71 18.06 -2.13
N PRO A 157 -0.15 18.13 -1.10
CA PRO A 157 0.07 17.39 0.12
C PRO A 157 -0.08 15.88 -0.09
N MET A 158 0.82 15.13 0.55
CA MET A 158 0.72 13.67 0.68
C MET A 158 -0.48 13.30 1.56
N TYR A 159 -1.08 12.14 1.29
CA TYR A 159 -2.06 11.51 2.18
C TYR A 159 -1.76 10.02 2.36
N GLU A 160 -2.23 9.45 3.47
CA GLU A 160 -1.96 8.06 3.82
C GLU A 160 -3.25 7.24 3.92
N ASP A 161 -3.21 6.04 3.35
CA ASP A 161 -4.21 5.01 3.56
C ASP A 161 -3.60 3.93 4.46
N TYR A 162 -4.39 3.42 5.40
CA TYR A 162 -4.02 2.33 6.27
C TYR A 162 -5.07 1.23 6.21
N GLY A 163 -4.64 -0.02 6.20
CA GLY A 163 -5.51 -1.18 6.22
C GLY A 163 -4.93 -2.26 7.11
N THR A 164 -5.79 -2.92 7.88
CA THR A 164 -5.39 -4.07 8.70
C THR A 164 -6.48 -5.13 8.73
N THR A 165 -6.08 -6.39 8.79
CA THR A 165 -6.99 -7.46 9.21
C THR A 165 -7.01 -7.56 10.74
N TYR A 166 -8.09 -8.06 11.32
CA TYR A 166 -8.06 -8.47 12.71
C TYR A 166 -7.10 -9.66 12.89
N PRO A 167 -6.42 -9.75 14.05
CA PRO A 167 -5.52 -10.86 14.33
C PRO A 167 -6.23 -12.21 14.23
N LYS A 168 -5.63 -13.15 13.50
CA LYS A 168 -6.05 -14.56 13.49
C LYS A 168 -5.07 -15.38 14.32
N GLY A 169 -5.61 -16.10 15.30
CA GLY A 169 -4.87 -17.00 16.16
C GLY A 169 -4.73 -18.39 15.55
N HIS A 170 -3.57 -19.02 15.70
CA HIS A 170 -3.33 -20.42 15.38
C HIS A 170 -2.48 -21.06 16.49
N ASN A 171 -2.91 -22.22 16.98
CA ASN A 171 -2.19 -22.99 17.99
C ASN A 171 -1.74 -24.31 17.37
N TRP A 172 -0.50 -24.72 17.64
CA TRP A 172 0.02 -26.03 17.22
C TRP A 172 1.05 -26.55 18.23
N THR A 173 1.36 -27.83 18.15
CA THR A 173 2.47 -28.44 18.88
C THR A 173 3.64 -28.72 17.93
N GLN A 174 4.86 -28.56 18.43
CA GLN A 174 6.06 -28.84 17.66
C GLN A 174 7.08 -29.58 18.51
N GLN A 175 7.76 -30.56 17.92
CA GLN A 175 8.93 -31.19 18.54
C GLN A 175 10.15 -30.30 18.32
N VAL A 176 10.81 -29.90 19.41
CA VAL A 176 12.02 -29.08 19.35
C VAL A 176 13.14 -29.74 20.15
N MET A 177 14.38 -29.62 19.66
CA MET A 177 15.55 -30.09 20.41
C MET A 177 15.84 -29.10 21.54
N GLN A 178 15.85 -29.59 22.78
CA GLN A 178 16.24 -28.82 23.95
C GLN A 178 17.36 -29.53 24.70
N ILE A 179 18.30 -28.75 25.23
CA ILE A 179 19.27 -29.24 26.21
C ILE A 179 18.54 -29.53 27.51
N THR A 180 18.45 -30.80 27.89
CA THR A 180 17.79 -31.23 29.14
C THR A 180 18.78 -31.51 30.26
N GLY A 181 20.07 -31.55 29.95
CA GLY A 181 21.12 -31.78 30.95
C GLY A 181 22.49 -31.93 30.33
N TYR A 182 23.42 -32.43 31.15
CA TYR A 182 24.77 -32.78 30.78
C TYR A 182 25.02 -34.22 31.16
N GLU A 183 25.68 -34.98 30.30
CA GLU A 183 26.21 -36.29 30.64
C GLU A 183 27.73 -36.26 30.61
N LYS A 184 28.35 -36.89 31.61
CA LYS A 184 29.79 -37.10 31.60
C LYS A 184 30.07 -38.29 30.70
N LYS A 185 30.70 -38.04 29.56
CA LYS A 185 31.26 -39.09 28.71
C LYS A 185 32.76 -39.14 28.91
N THR A 186 33.24 -40.35 29.13
CA THR A 186 34.65 -40.67 29.15
C THR A 186 35.00 -41.37 27.86
N LYS A 187 35.97 -40.83 27.12
CA LYS A 187 36.44 -41.44 25.88
C LYS A 187 37.96 -41.42 25.85
N THR A 188 38.55 -42.51 25.37
CA THR A 188 39.97 -42.55 25.03
C THR A 188 40.15 -41.92 23.66
N GLU A 189 40.90 -40.82 23.58
CA GLU A 189 41.25 -40.18 22.31
C GLU A 189 42.75 -39.86 22.25
N TYR A 190 43.32 -39.95 21.05
CA TYR A 190 44.71 -39.59 20.81
C TYR A 190 44.81 -38.07 20.65
N THR A 191 45.30 -37.38 21.67
CA THR A 191 45.35 -35.91 21.71
C THR A 191 46.45 -35.42 22.67
N TRP A 192 46.63 -34.11 22.78
CA TRP A 192 47.39 -33.51 23.86
C TRP A 192 46.47 -33.29 25.07
N ALA A 193 46.86 -33.81 26.24
CA ALA A 193 46.14 -33.56 27.48
C ALA A 193 47.12 -33.46 28.66
N THR A 194 46.59 -32.97 29.79
CA THR A 194 47.29 -32.90 31.07
C THR A 194 46.56 -33.77 32.08
N ASP A 195 47.28 -34.68 32.73
CA ASP A 195 46.74 -35.49 33.82
C ASP A 195 46.40 -34.59 35.01
N SER A 196 45.13 -34.50 35.36
CA SER A 196 44.67 -33.66 36.48
C SER A 196 45.16 -34.11 37.87
N ARG A 197 45.63 -35.35 38.02
CA ARG A 197 46.15 -35.92 39.27
C ARG A 197 47.66 -35.76 39.40
N THR A 198 48.40 -35.96 38.31
CA THR A 198 49.88 -35.93 38.33
C THR A 198 50.46 -34.62 37.81
N GLY A 199 49.69 -33.84 37.03
CA GLY A 199 50.14 -32.61 36.38
C GLY A 199 50.97 -32.82 35.11
N GLU A 200 51.23 -34.06 34.72
CA GLU A 200 52.01 -34.40 33.53
C GLU A 200 51.22 -34.09 32.25
N SER A 201 51.88 -33.50 31.25
CA SER A 201 51.28 -33.13 29.97
C SER A 201 52.02 -33.80 28.81
N GLY A 202 51.29 -34.27 27.80
CA GLY A 202 51.92 -34.94 26.67
C GLY A 202 50.93 -35.33 25.55
N TYR A 203 51.49 -35.74 24.41
CA TYR A 203 50.71 -36.30 23.29
C TYR A 203 50.61 -37.81 23.47
N GLY A 204 49.40 -38.36 23.43
CA GLY A 204 49.18 -39.79 23.63
C GLY A 204 47.70 -40.17 23.62
N ASN A 205 47.41 -41.43 23.94
CA ASN A 205 46.05 -41.88 24.19
C ASN A 205 45.64 -41.49 25.61
N TRP A 206 44.72 -40.54 25.71
CA TRP A 206 44.26 -40.02 27.00
C TRP A 206 42.81 -40.40 27.23
N GLU A 207 42.50 -40.80 28.46
CA GLU A 207 41.11 -40.92 28.92
C GLU A 207 40.60 -39.53 29.30
N ILE A 208 39.71 -38.97 28.49
CA ILE A 208 39.19 -37.62 28.70
C ILE A 208 37.72 -37.71 29.06
N THR A 209 37.38 -37.18 30.23
CA THR A 209 35.99 -36.97 30.63
C THR A 209 35.55 -35.56 30.24
N ARG A 210 34.54 -35.46 29.37
CA ARG A 210 33.89 -34.20 29.01
C ARG A 210 32.43 -34.23 29.41
N ASN A 211 31.89 -33.06 29.77
CA ASN A 211 30.45 -32.88 29.87
C ASN A 211 29.92 -32.65 28.45
N GLU A 212 29.14 -33.58 27.95
CA GLU A 212 28.43 -33.44 26.69
C GLU A 212 26.98 -33.01 26.95
N PHE A 213 26.45 -32.15 26.07
CA PHE A 213 25.04 -31.74 26.14
C PHE A 213 24.14 -32.92 25.81
N VAL A 214 23.17 -33.20 26.68
CA VAL A 214 22.08 -34.14 26.38
C VAL A 214 20.96 -33.37 25.71
N TRP A 215 20.71 -33.71 24.45
CA TRP A 215 19.64 -33.11 23.65
C TRP A 215 18.46 -34.07 23.58
N ASN A 216 17.29 -33.61 24.04
CA ASN A 216 16.05 -34.36 23.91
C ASN A 216 15.05 -33.59 23.04
N LEU A 217 14.20 -34.35 22.34
CA LEU A 217 13.02 -33.81 21.70
C LEU A 217 11.96 -33.56 22.77
N VAL A 218 11.54 -32.32 22.88
CA VAL A 218 10.43 -31.92 23.74
C VAL A 218 9.30 -31.36 22.88
N THR A 219 8.07 -31.75 23.20
CA THR A 219 6.87 -31.15 22.62
C THR A 219 6.67 -29.78 23.25
N VAL A 220 6.62 -28.72 22.43
CA VAL A 220 6.29 -27.37 22.88
C VAL A 220 4.98 -26.93 22.28
N ASN A 221 4.19 -26.18 23.06
CA ASN A 221 2.98 -25.54 22.57
C ASN A 221 3.36 -24.18 21.96
N MET A 222 2.86 -23.96 20.75
CA MET A 222 3.09 -22.76 19.98
C MET A 222 1.76 -22.05 19.75
N LYS A 223 1.80 -20.73 19.88
CA LYS A 223 0.69 -19.84 19.54
C LYS A 223 1.20 -18.78 18.57
N MET A 224 0.50 -18.59 17.46
CA MET A 224 0.74 -17.51 16.50
C MET A 224 -0.50 -16.63 16.44
N GLU A 225 -0.29 -15.33 16.51
CA GLU A 225 -1.28 -14.32 16.13
C GLU A 225 -0.74 -13.59 14.92
N SER A 226 -1.48 -13.60 13.81
CA SER A 226 -1.07 -12.94 12.57
C SER A 226 -2.13 -11.96 12.09
N GLN A 227 -1.69 -10.79 11.66
CA GLN A 227 -2.51 -9.80 10.97
C GLN A 227 -1.79 -9.32 9.70
N MET A 228 -2.55 -9.07 8.64
CA MET A 228 -2.06 -8.40 7.44
C MET A 228 -2.19 -6.89 7.66
N VAL A 229 -1.11 -6.15 7.43
CA VAL A 229 -1.09 -4.69 7.52
C VAL A 229 -0.65 -4.13 6.18
N MET A 230 -1.33 -3.07 5.75
CA MET A 230 -1.00 -2.30 4.56
C MET A 230 -0.99 -0.81 4.93
N GLN A 231 0.09 -0.13 4.58
CA GLN A 231 0.18 1.32 4.62
C GLN A 231 0.53 1.81 3.23
N THR A 232 -0.25 2.75 2.71
CA THR A 232 0.00 3.38 1.42
C THR A 232 0.17 4.87 1.63
N LYS A 233 1.29 5.42 1.18
CA LYS A 233 1.46 6.87 1.06
C LYS A 233 1.24 7.24 -0.39
N ASN A 234 0.28 8.11 -0.63
CA ASN A 234 -0.04 8.61 -1.96
C ASN A 234 0.41 10.06 -2.06
N TYR A 235 0.62 10.56 -3.28
CA TYR A 235 1.07 11.93 -3.52
C TYR A 235 2.41 12.25 -2.85
N VAL A 236 3.27 11.25 -2.71
CA VAL A 236 4.63 11.49 -2.25
C VAL A 236 5.36 12.27 -3.33
N ASN A 237 5.88 13.45 -2.99
CA ASN A 237 6.50 14.39 -3.93
C ASN A 237 5.58 14.80 -5.10
N ALA A 238 4.28 14.94 -4.86
CA ALA A 238 3.32 15.32 -5.90
C ALA A 238 3.54 16.77 -6.36
N ASN A 239 3.81 16.96 -7.66
CA ASN A 239 4.08 18.25 -8.27
C ASN A 239 3.28 18.44 -9.56
N VAL A 240 2.75 19.64 -9.78
CA VAL A 240 2.15 20.04 -11.06
C VAL A 240 3.27 20.39 -12.04
N ILE A 241 3.46 19.58 -13.07
CA ILE A 241 4.62 19.71 -13.96
C ILE A 241 4.32 20.43 -15.27
N ARG A 242 3.07 20.42 -15.73
CA ARG A 242 2.64 21.09 -16.96
C ARG A 242 1.12 21.22 -17.03
N GLU A 243 0.68 22.00 -18.01
CA GLU A 243 -0.72 22.15 -18.39
C GLU A 243 -0.93 21.49 -19.76
N GLU A 244 -2.07 20.84 -19.94
CA GLU A 244 -2.47 20.23 -21.22
C GLU A 244 -3.94 20.53 -21.50
N GLU A 245 -4.31 20.55 -22.79
CA GLU A 245 -5.72 20.53 -23.19
C GLU A 245 -6.15 19.07 -23.39
N LEU A 246 -7.23 18.67 -22.71
CA LEU A 246 -7.84 17.35 -22.86
C LEU A 246 -9.21 17.48 -23.51
N ASP A 247 -9.50 16.60 -24.46
CA ASP A 247 -10.84 16.41 -25.00
C ASP A 247 -11.55 15.30 -24.21
N ILE A 248 -12.70 15.62 -23.62
CA ILE A 248 -13.59 14.66 -22.98
C ILE A 248 -14.98 14.84 -23.59
N ASP A 249 -15.39 13.84 -24.37
CA ASP A 249 -16.69 13.82 -25.07
C ASP A 249 -16.92 15.06 -25.96
N GLY A 250 -15.89 15.49 -26.70
CA GLY A 250 -15.92 16.63 -27.61
C GLY A 250 -15.75 17.99 -26.93
N ASN A 251 -15.65 18.01 -25.60
CA ASN A 251 -15.43 19.23 -24.83
C ASN A 251 -13.96 19.36 -24.44
N LYS A 252 -13.38 20.53 -24.70
CA LYS A 252 -11.99 20.85 -24.35
C LYS A 252 -11.89 21.36 -22.93
N TYR A 253 -11.03 20.74 -22.15
CA TYR A 253 -10.75 21.09 -20.76
C TYR A 253 -9.27 21.41 -20.58
N LYS A 254 -8.98 22.44 -19.78
CA LYS A 254 -7.62 22.65 -19.26
C LYS A 254 -7.37 21.63 -18.14
N ALA A 255 -6.35 20.81 -18.32
CA ALA A 255 -5.90 19.84 -17.34
C ALA A 255 -4.51 20.22 -16.79
N PHE A 256 -4.30 19.94 -15.51
CA PHE A 256 -3.01 20.04 -14.85
C PHE A 256 -2.43 18.64 -14.72
N VAL A 257 -1.23 18.43 -15.25
CA VAL A 257 -0.55 17.16 -15.16
C VAL A 257 0.26 17.13 -13.86
N ILE A 258 -0.10 16.18 -13.00
CA ILE A 258 0.51 15.98 -11.69
C ILE A 258 1.35 14.71 -11.76
N GLU A 259 2.63 14.82 -11.42
CA GLU A 259 3.50 13.66 -11.21
C GLU A 259 3.73 13.44 -9.73
N SER A 260 3.67 12.19 -9.30
CA SER A 260 3.84 11.82 -7.91
C SER A 260 4.38 10.40 -7.77
N GLN A 261 4.70 10.04 -6.53
CA GLN A 261 4.99 8.68 -6.14
C GLN A 261 3.88 8.13 -5.23
N LYS A 262 3.65 6.83 -5.36
CA LYS A 262 2.84 6.03 -4.44
C LYS A 262 3.74 4.99 -3.79
N TRP A 263 3.76 5.00 -2.47
CA TRP A 263 4.60 4.13 -1.65
C TRP A 263 3.71 3.13 -0.93
N VAL A 264 3.85 1.85 -1.21
CA VAL A 264 3.04 0.78 -0.61
C VAL A 264 3.92 -0.09 0.26
N LYS A 265 3.55 -0.22 1.54
CA LYS A 265 4.14 -1.17 2.47
C LYS A 265 3.07 -2.14 2.91
N THR A 266 3.22 -3.39 2.48
CA THR A 266 2.33 -4.49 2.87
C THR A 266 3.14 -5.58 3.55
N GLY A 267 2.55 -6.25 4.52
CA GLY A 267 3.18 -7.39 5.17
C GLY A 267 2.31 -8.05 6.22
N THR A 268 2.74 -9.23 6.62
CA THR A 268 2.15 -9.94 7.76
C THR A 268 2.89 -9.54 9.04
N GLN A 269 2.17 -8.98 9.99
CA GLN A 269 2.64 -8.86 11.37
C GLN A 269 2.21 -10.10 12.13
N SER A 270 3.17 -10.96 12.44
CA SER A 270 2.93 -12.16 13.26
C SER A 270 3.66 -12.06 14.58
N VAL A 271 3.01 -12.48 15.65
CA VAL A 271 3.64 -12.76 16.95
C VAL A 271 3.56 -14.26 17.16
N ILE A 272 4.70 -14.90 17.38
CA ILE A 272 4.78 -16.32 17.68
C ILE A 272 5.33 -16.46 19.09
N THR A 273 4.58 -17.13 19.95
CA THR A 273 4.95 -17.41 21.34
C THR A 273 4.98 -18.91 21.57
N SER A 274 5.97 -19.36 22.33
CA SER A 274 6.11 -20.72 22.83
C SER A 274 5.95 -20.73 24.34
N ASP A 275 5.38 -21.80 24.88
CA ASP A 275 5.41 -22.11 26.30
C ASP A 275 6.83 -22.44 26.82
N ASN A 276 7.78 -22.67 25.92
CA ASN A 276 9.18 -22.93 26.22
C ASN A 276 10.06 -21.69 26.02
N ALA A 277 10.48 -21.07 27.13
CA ALA A 277 11.27 -19.83 27.11
C ALA A 277 12.63 -19.95 26.42
N ALA A 278 13.31 -21.10 26.54
CA ALA A 278 14.61 -21.32 25.91
C ALA A 278 14.47 -21.42 24.38
N PHE A 279 13.44 -22.12 23.92
CA PHE A 279 13.10 -22.19 22.51
C PHE A 279 12.66 -20.83 21.97
N GLN A 280 11.79 -20.11 22.68
CA GLN A 280 11.33 -18.76 22.30
C GLN A 280 12.50 -17.80 22.06
N LYS A 281 13.46 -17.75 22.99
CA LYS A 281 14.65 -16.90 22.85
C LYS A 281 15.49 -17.24 21.61
N THR A 282 15.60 -18.52 21.28
CA THR A 282 16.31 -18.99 20.09
C THR A 282 15.55 -18.61 18.82
N PHE A 283 14.23 -18.81 18.83
CA PHE A 283 13.34 -18.47 17.73
C PHE A 283 13.39 -16.97 17.40
N ASP A 284 13.27 -16.10 18.41
CA ASP A 284 13.32 -14.64 18.24
C ASP A 284 14.66 -14.18 17.64
N LYS A 285 15.78 -14.77 18.08
CA LYS A 285 17.11 -14.49 17.54
C LYS A 285 17.23 -14.89 16.06
N VAL A 286 16.72 -16.06 15.69
CA VAL A 286 16.73 -16.54 14.30
C VAL A 286 15.83 -15.67 13.42
N ARG A 287 14.62 -15.38 13.89
CA ARG A 287 13.65 -14.52 13.20
C ARG A 287 14.22 -13.13 12.91
N GLY A 288 14.87 -12.49 13.89
CA GLY A 288 15.49 -11.18 13.70
C GLY A 288 16.57 -11.20 12.61
N LYS A 289 17.40 -12.24 12.56
CA LYS A 289 18.44 -12.39 11.52
C LYS A 289 17.84 -12.60 10.12
N ILE A 290 16.82 -13.44 10.01
CA ILE A 290 16.13 -13.70 8.72
C ILE A 290 15.47 -12.42 8.22
N ALA A 291 14.74 -11.70 9.08
CA ALA A 291 14.07 -10.46 8.71
C ALA A 291 15.07 -9.40 8.21
N GLN A 292 16.20 -9.22 8.91
CA GLN A 292 17.26 -8.29 8.48
C GLN A 292 17.87 -8.70 7.14
N LYS A 293 18.14 -9.99 6.92
CA LYS A 293 18.70 -10.48 5.65
C LYS A 293 17.70 -10.30 4.50
N SER A 294 16.44 -10.67 4.70
CA SER A 294 15.38 -10.54 3.70
C SER A 294 15.16 -9.08 3.29
N ASN A 295 15.08 -8.16 4.25
CA ASN A 295 14.87 -6.74 3.94
C ASN A 295 16.04 -6.16 3.13
N LYS A 296 17.28 -6.50 3.48
CA LYS A 296 18.46 -6.05 2.72
C LYS A 296 18.44 -6.56 1.27
N GLU A 297 18.08 -7.82 1.05
CA GLU A 297 18.00 -8.37 -0.31
C GLU A 297 16.84 -7.74 -1.11
N ILE A 298 15.67 -7.53 -0.52
CA ILE A 298 14.51 -6.89 -1.19
C ILE A 298 14.84 -5.45 -1.61
N VAL A 299 15.50 -4.69 -0.73
CA VAL A 299 15.97 -3.32 -1.04
C VAL A 299 17.04 -3.37 -2.14
N LYS A 300 17.99 -4.29 -2.07
CA LYS A 300 19.04 -4.47 -3.09
C LYS A 300 18.47 -4.86 -4.46
N MET A 301 17.37 -5.62 -4.49
CA MET A 301 16.64 -5.95 -5.72
C MET A 301 15.84 -4.77 -6.28
N GLY A 302 15.82 -3.63 -5.59
CA GLY A 302 15.07 -2.43 -5.99
C GLY A 302 13.56 -2.56 -5.76
N LEU A 303 13.08 -3.65 -5.18
CA LEU A 303 11.64 -3.89 -4.99
C LEU A 303 11.03 -2.99 -3.91
N GLN A 304 11.86 -2.49 -2.99
CA GLN A 304 11.46 -1.54 -1.95
C GLN A 304 12.53 -0.47 -1.74
N ASN A 305 12.11 0.72 -1.31
CA ASN A 305 12.99 1.76 -0.81
C ASN A 305 13.55 1.40 0.59
N GLU A 306 14.47 2.22 1.10
CA GLU A 306 15.12 1.99 2.40
C GLU A 306 14.15 1.95 3.60
N GLN A 307 12.95 2.51 3.45
CA GLN A 307 11.89 2.49 4.47
C GLN A 307 10.99 1.24 4.38
N GLY A 308 11.24 0.37 3.40
CA GLY A 308 10.50 -0.87 3.15
C GLY A 308 9.19 -0.68 2.37
N TYR A 309 9.09 0.38 1.56
CA TYR A 309 7.94 0.62 0.68
C TYR A 309 8.28 0.25 -0.76
N ALA A 310 7.39 -0.47 -1.43
CA ALA A 310 7.39 -0.56 -2.88
C ALA A 310 6.98 0.80 -3.46
N VAL A 311 7.76 1.32 -4.40
CA VAL A 311 7.53 2.65 -5.01
C VAL A 311 7.00 2.46 -6.43
N THR A 312 5.90 3.12 -6.72
CA THR A 312 5.36 3.27 -8.07
C THR A 312 5.23 4.75 -8.39
N TYR A 313 5.44 5.12 -9.65
CA TYR A 313 5.26 6.49 -10.14
C TYR A 313 3.86 6.63 -10.72
N LEU A 314 3.26 7.80 -10.55
CA LEU A 314 1.91 8.07 -11.00
C LEU A 314 1.87 9.43 -11.70
N THR A 315 1.32 9.45 -12.89
CA THR A 315 0.98 10.68 -13.63
C THR A 315 -0.53 10.79 -13.70
N GLU A 316 -1.09 11.89 -13.22
CA GLU A 316 -2.53 12.16 -13.22
C GLU A 316 -2.85 13.45 -13.98
N TRP A 317 -3.98 13.46 -14.67
CA TRP A 317 -4.52 14.65 -15.30
C TRP A 317 -5.72 15.11 -14.48
N PHE A 318 -5.53 16.24 -13.81
CA PHE A 318 -6.56 16.87 -13.00
C PHE A 318 -7.24 18.00 -13.79
N VAL A 319 -8.55 17.93 -13.96
CA VAL A 319 -9.36 19.01 -14.52
C VAL A 319 -10.07 19.74 -13.37
N PRO A 320 -9.86 21.06 -13.20
CA PRO A 320 -10.53 21.83 -12.16
C PRO A 320 -12.03 21.61 -12.16
N ARG A 321 -12.62 21.50 -10.95
CA ARG A 321 -14.07 21.31 -10.74
C ARG A 321 -14.63 19.98 -11.27
N ILE A 322 -13.80 19.12 -11.87
CA ILE A 322 -14.15 17.76 -12.30
C ILE A 322 -13.39 16.77 -11.43
N GLY A 323 -12.05 16.78 -11.47
CA GLY A 323 -11.21 15.87 -10.71
C GLY A 323 -10.16 15.21 -11.60
N VAL A 324 -9.64 14.06 -11.15
CA VAL A 324 -8.70 13.26 -11.93
C VAL A 324 -9.48 12.48 -12.99
N VAL A 325 -9.23 12.80 -14.25
CA VAL A 325 -9.95 12.22 -15.42
C VAL A 325 -9.13 11.16 -16.15
N LYS A 326 -7.82 11.13 -15.90
CA LYS A 326 -6.88 10.17 -16.48
C LYS A 326 -5.73 9.93 -15.51
N SER A 327 -5.24 8.69 -15.45
CA SER A 327 -4.01 8.37 -14.74
C SER A 327 -3.19 7.30 -15.45
N GLN A 328 -1.88 7.35 -15.25
CA GLN A 328 -0.92 6.36 -15.71
C GLN A 328 0.02 6.01 -14.56
N GLY A 329 0.17 4.72 -14.28
CA GLY A 329 1.03 4.20 -13.23
C GLY A 329 2.20 3.45 -13.80
N TYR A 330 3.39 3.66 -13.24
CA TYR A 330 4.62 2.97 -13.61
C TYR A 330 5.26 2.32 -12.37
N ASP A 331 5.89 1.17 -12.56
CA ASP A 331 6.73 0.58 -11.51
C ASP A 331 8.04 1.36 -11.34
N LEU A 332 8.86 0.93 -10.38
CA LEU A 332 10.18 1.50 -10.11
C LEU A 332 11.19 1.40 -11.28
N ASN A 333 10.91 0.57 -12.28
CA ASN A 333 11.73 0.38 -13.47
C ASN A 333 11.20 1.20 -14.67
N GLY A 334 10.15 2.00 -14.50
CA GLY A 334 9.52 2.75 -15.57
C GLY A 334 8.59 1.92 -16.45
N ILE A 335 8.19 0.72 -16.00
CA ILE A 335 7.25 -0.14 -16.72
C ILE A 335 5.82 0.30 -16.45
N LEU A 336 5.03 0.51 -17.49
CA LEU A 336 3.60 0.82 -17.39
C LEU A 336 2.88 -0.32 -16.68
N THR A 337 2.20 -0.01 -15.58
CA THR A 337 1.45 -0.96 -14.75
C THR A 337 -0.04 -0.70 -14.78
N GLN A 338 -0.45 0.54 -15.00
CA GLN A 338 -1.85 0.93 -14.97
C GLN A 338 -2.12 2.10 -15.91
N ARG A 339 -3.30 2.09 -16.52
CA ARG A 339 -3.91 3.24 -17.16
C ARG A 339 -5.36 3.31 -16.74
N THR A 340 -5.83 4.51 -16.39
CA THR A 340 -7.25 4.80 -16.24
C THR A 340 -7.61 6.04 -17.05
N SER A 341 -8.83 6.08 -17.56
CA SER A 341 -9.36 7.24 -18.25
C SER A 341 -10.87 7.30 -18.12
N TRP A 342 -11.41 8.50 -18.16
CA TRP A 342 -12.81 8.74 -18.45
C TRP A 342 -13.01 8.64 -19.96
N ASP A 343 -13.92 7.77 -20.37
CA ASP A 343 -14.20 7.51 -21.78
C ASP A 343 -15.29 8.43 -22.31
N ASN A 344 -16.30 8.74 -21.47
CA ASN A 344 -17.32 9.76 -21.74
C ASN A 344 -18.02 10.20 -20.45
N VAL A 345 -18.74 11.30 -20.55
CA VAL A 345 -19.50 11.91 -19.46
C VAL A 345 -20.86 12.32 -20.02
N LYS A 346 -21.94 11.65 -19.58
CA LYS A 346 -23.30 11.80 -20.13
C LYS A 346 -24.30 12.33 -19.13
#